data_AF-A0A3D3L154-F1
#
_entry.id   AF-A0A3D3L154-F1
#
_cell.length_a   1.000
_cell.length_b   1.000
_cell.length_c   1.000
_cell.angle_alpha   90.00
_cell.angle_beta   90.00
_cell.angle_gamma   90.00
#
_symmetry.space_group_name_H-M   'P 1'
#
loop_
_entity.id
_entity.type
_entity.pdbx_description
1 polymer ?
#
loop_
_entity_poly.entity_id
_entity_poly.type
_entity_poly.pdbx_seq_one_letter_code
_entity_poly.pdbx_strand_id
1 'polypeptide(L)'
;MLAWGQDTVTDIDGNIYEIVQIGDQLWMAENLKVTHYNDGTEIPTGYSDNDWAGLSTGAYAVYGDNESNADTYGYLYNWYAVDDDRGVCPASWHVPTDGEYTALSDYLGGTSVAGGKLKECTEGSCPESEYWYSPNTGATNESGFTGLPGG
;
A
#
# COMPACT_ATOMS: atom_id res chain seq x y z
N MET A 1 17.20 13.22 -7.37
CA MET A 1 17.40 14.41 -6.50
C MET A 1 16.03 14.81 -6.04
N LEU A 2 15.66 14.54 -4.78
CA LEU A 2 14.36 14.96 -4.24
C LEU A 2 14.32 16.49 -4.21
N ALA A 3 13.24 17.08 -4.75
CA ALA A 3 12.94 18.47 -4.51
C ALA A 3 12.51 18.59 -3.04
N TRP A 4 13.19 19.46 -2.29
CA TRP A 4 12.82 19.76 -0.91
C TRP A 4 11.36 20.24 -0.85
N GLY A 5 10.49 19.53 -0.13
CA GLY A 5 9.10 19.95 0.15
C GLY A 5 7.97 19.25 -0.63
N GLN A 6 8.19 18.08 -1.21
CA GLN A 6 7.08 17.19 -1.59
C GLN A 6 6.77 16.26 -0.43
N ASP A 7 5.59 16.43 0.17
CA ASP A 7 5.07 15.57 1.24
C ASP A 7 4.05 14.54 0.69
N THR A 8 3.74 14.63 -0.61
CA THR A 8 2.80 13.74 -1.28
C THR A 8 3.26 13.30 -2.67
N VAL A 9 2.68 12.22 -3.17
CA VAL A 9 2.75 11.74 -4.56
C VAL A 9 1.33 11.65 -5.14
N THR A 10 1.18 11.87 -6.45
CA THR A 10 -0.10 11.76 -7.15
C THR A 10 -0.03 10.72 -8.26
N ASP A 11 -1.02 9.81 -8.33
CA ASP A 11 -1.13 8.84 -9.43
C ASP A 11 -1.86 9.40 -10.67
N ILE A 12 -2.05 8.56 -11.68
CA ILE A 12 -2.70 8.93 -12.95
C ILE A 12 -4.18 9.31 -12.79
N ASP A 13 -4.83 8.82 -11.73
CA ASP A 13 -6.25 9.08 -11.42
C ASP A 13 -6.44 10.35 -10.57
N GLY A 14 -5.34 10.98 -10.17
CA GLY A 14 -5.35 12.14 -9.30
C GLY A 14 -5.50 11.80 -7.82
N ASN A 15 -5.34 10.54 -7.42
CA ASN A 15 -5.25 10.18 -6.01
C ASN A 15 -3.94 10.75 -5.46
N ILE A 16 -4.04 11.44 -4.33
CA ILE A 16 -2.89 12.01 -3.62
C ILE A 16 -2.60 11.12 -2.42
N TYR A 17 -1.34 10.71 -2.29
CA TYR A 17 -0.87 9.87 -1.20
C TYR A 17 0.21 10.62 -0.41
N GLU A 18 0.09 10.66 0.91
CA GLU A 18 1.15 11.11 1.79
C GLU A 18 2.37 10.19 1.68
N ILE A 19 3.56 10.77 1.80
CA ILE A 19 4.82 10.03 1.74
C ILE A 19 5.61 10.19 3.04
N VAL A 20 6.32 9.13 3.41
CA VAL A 20 7.16 9.10 4.60
C VAL A 20 8.56 8.62 4.24
N GLN A 21 9.56 9.24 4.85
CA GLN A 21 10.94 8.79 4.74
C GLN A 21 11.23 7.77 5.85
N ILE A 22 11.65 6.57 5.45
CA ILE A 22 12.08 5.50 6.37
C ILE A 22 13.48 5.09 5.95
N GLY A 23 14.47 5.47 6.77
CA GLY A 23 15.89 5.35 6.41
C GLY A 23 16.21 6.19 5.19
N ASP A 24 16.80 5.56 4.18
CA ASP A 24 17.18 6.22 2.91
C ASP A 24 16.09 6.08 1.82
N GLN A 25 14.94 5.47 2.15
CA GLN A 25 13.85 5.19 1.21
C GLN A 25 12.62 6.08 1.48
N LEU A 26 11.87 6.38 0.42
CA LEU A 26 10.55 6.98 0.51
C LEU A 26 9.49 5.91 0.28
N TRP A 27 8.45 5.95 1.11
CA TRP A 27 7.30 5.04 1.06
C TRP A 27 6.02 5.86 1.05
N MET A 28 4.98 5.35 0.39
CA MET A 28 3.63 5.89 0.60
C MET A 28 3.17 5.50 2.01
N ALA A 29 2.50 6.42 2.70
CA ALA A 29 1.90 6.17 4.02
C ALA A 29 0.44 5.70 3.92
N GLU A 30 -0.05 5.48 2.69
CA GLU A 30 -1.42 5.12 2.37
C GLU A 30 -1.44 3.99 1.32
N ASN A 31 -2.48 3.16 1.37
CA ASN A 31 -2.66 2.08 0.40
C ASN A 31 -2.99 2.62 -0.99
N LEU A 32 -2.43 2.00 -2.04
CA LEU A 32 -2.67 2.37 -3.43
C LEU A 32 -4.14 2.15 -3.82
N LYS A 33 -4.76 3.13 -4.49
CA LYS A 33 -6.16 3.08 -4.95
C LYS A 33 -6.33 3.52 -6.42
N VAL A 34 -5.30 3.29 -7.22
CA VAL A 34 -5.32 3.56 -8.66
C VAL A 34 -6.21 2.53 -9.41
N THR A 35 -6.89 3.00 -10.44
CA THR A 35 -7.80 2.23 -11.29
C THR A 35 -7.35 2.19 -12.76
N HIS A 36 -6.29 2.93 -13.10
CA HIS A 36 -5.66 2.91 -14.41
C HIS A 36 -4.15 2.67 -14.32
N TYR A 37 -3.59 2.03 -15.35
CA TYR A 37 -2.14 2.04 -15.55
C TYR A 37 -1.66 3.43 -15.97
N ASN A 38 -0.34 3.67 -15.96
CA ASN A 38 0.22 4.99 -16.31
C ASN A 38 -0.06 5.45 -17.75
N ASP A 39 -0.46 4.56 -18.65
CA ASP A 39 -0.89 4.91 -20.02
C ASP A 39 -2.38 5.31 -20.11
N GLY A 40 -3.09 5.31 -18.98
CA GLY A 40 -4.52 5.59 -18.88
C GLY A 40 -5.41 4.40 -19.23
N THR A 41 -4.86 3.20 -19.43
CA THR A 41 -5.69 2.00 -19.61
C THR A 41 -6.31 1.58 -18.28
N GLU A 42 -7.62 1.36 -18.27
CA GLU A 42 -8.35 0.82 -17.11
C GLU A 42 -7.78 -0.54 -16.67
N ILE A 43 -7.66 -0.71 -15.35
CA ILE A 43 -7.40 -1.99 -14.71
C ILE A 43 -8.77 -2.65 -14.44
N PRO A 44 -9.08 -3.83 -15.01
CA PRO A 44 -10.37 -4.48 -14.78
C PRO A 44 -10.66 -4.83 -13.32
N THR A 45 -11.95 -4.84 -12.93
CA THR A 45 -12.41 -5.21 -11.58
C THR A 45 -13.79 -5.91 -11.62
N GLY A 46 -14.33 -6.29 -10.46
CA GLY A 46 -15.68 -6.84 -10.33
C GLY A 46 -15.80 -8.34 -10.65
N TYR A 47 -14.68 -9.08 -10.57
CA TYR A 47 -14.66 -10.52 -10.79
C TYR A 47 -15.18 -11.29 -9.57
N SER A 48 -15.89 -12.39 -9.81
CA SER A 48 -16.15 -13.36 -8.75
C SER A 48 -14.86 -14.07 -8.34
N ASP A 49 -14.80 -14.65 -7.14
CA ASP A 49 -13.66 -15.48 -6.69
C ASP A 49 -13.23 -16.52 -7.73
N ASN A 50 -14.22 -17.15 -8.39
CA ASN A 50 -13.97 -18.18 -9.39
C ASN A 50 -13.36 -17.59 -10.68
N ASP A 51 -13.82 -16.43 -11.13
CA ASP A 51 -13.27 -15.77 -12.32
C ASP A 51 -11.88 -15.21 -12.02
N TRP A 52 -11.70 -14.61 -10.83
CA TRP A 52 -10.43 -14.08 -10.36
C TRP A 52 -9.32 -15.13 -10.37
N ALA A 53 -9.62 -16.34 -9.86
CA ALA A 53 -8.68 -17.46 -9.84
C ALA A 53 -8.22 -17.91 -11.26
N GLY A 54 -9.02 -17.61 -12.29
CA GLY A 54 -8.73 -17.95 -13.68
C GLY A 54 -8.05 -16.83 -14.48
N LEU A 55 -7.82 -15.65 -13.89
CA LEU A 55 -7.25 -14.52 -14.61
C LEU A 55 -5.80 -14.77 -15.03
N SER A 56 -5.48 -14.26 -16.22
CA SER A 56 -4.11 -14.15 -16.75
C SER A 56 -3.77 -12.72 -17.17
N THR A 57 -4.55 -11.76 -16.66
CA THR A 57 -4.45 -10.32 -16.94
C THR A 57 -4.57 -9.55 -15.65
N GLY A 58 -4.05 -8.32 -15.63
CA GLY A 58 -4.15 -7.47 -14.47
C GLY A 58 -5.59 -7.18 -14.07
N ALA A 59 -5.86 -7.19 -12.77
CA ALA A 59 -7.13 -6.83 -12.18
C ALA A 59 -6.93 -6.30 -10.76
N TYR A 60 -7.89 -5.51 -10.28
CA TYR A 60 -7.98 -5.14 -8.87
C TYR A 60 -9.34 -5.53 -8.27
N ALA A 61 -9.40 -5.62 -6.94
CA ALA A 61 -10.61 -5.87 -6.18
C ALA A 61 -10.67 -4.95 -4.95
N VAL A 62 -11.86 -4.87 -4.34
CA VAL A 62 -12.05 -4.11 -3.10
C VAL A 62 -12.13 -5.07 -1.93
N TYR A 63 -11.47 -4.72 -0.83
CA TYR A 63 -11.50 -5.53 0.38
C TYR A 63 -12.94 -5.84 0.82
N GLY A 64 -13.27 -7.12 0.95
CA GLY A 64 -14.59 -7.60 1.35
C GLY A 64 -15.72 -7.30 0.36
N ASP A 65 -15.40 -7.11 -0.92
CA ASP A 65 -16.36 -6.80 -2.01
C ASP A 65 -17.28 -5.62 -1.71
N ASN A 66 -16.77 -4.65 -0.95
CA ASN A 66 -17.52 -3.47 -0.51
C ASN A 66 -16.79 -2.20 -0.93
N GLU A 67 -17.31 -1.49 -1.94
CA GLU A 67 -16.69 -0.26 -2.46
C GLU A 67 -16.45 0.80 -1.38
N SER A 68 -17.26 0.84 -0.31
CA SER A 68 -17.06 1.78 0.80
C SER A 68 -15.74 1.54 1.57
N ASN A 69 -15.07 0.40 1.35
CA ASN A 69 -13.77 0.11 1.93
C ASN A 69 -12.60 0.73 1.13
N ALA A 70 -12.81 1.10 -0.14
CA ALA A 70 -11.74 1.60 -1.01
C ALA A 70 -11.10 2.89 -0.48
N ASP A 71 -11.90 3.79 0.10
CA ASP A 71 -11.42 5.05 0.67
C ASP A 71 -10.46 4.84 1.85
N THR A 72 -10.61 3.73 2.59
CA THR A 72 -9.79 3.42 3.78
C THR A 72 -8.64 2.47 3.45
N TYR A 73 -8.92 1.40 2.70
CA TYR A 73 -8.00 0.29 2.50
C TYR A 73 -7.35 0.28 1.11
N GLY A 74 -7.73 1.20 0.22
CA GLY A 74 -7.34 1.16 -1.18
C GLY A 74 -7.87 -0.09 -1.89
N TYR A 75 -7.13 -0.53 -2.91
CA TYR A 75 -7.49 -1.70 -3.71
C TYR A 75 -6.45 -2.83 -3.60
N LEU A 76 -6.93 -4.05 -3.85
CA LEU A 76 -6.12 -5.27 -3.91
C LEU A 76 -5.80 -5.59 -5.37
N TYR A 77 -4.53 -5.62 -5.73
CA TYR A 77 -4.08 -5.90 -7.09
C TYR A 77 -3.56 -7.33 -7.22
N ASN A 78 -3.89 -8.00 -8.31
CA ASN A 78 -3.25 -9.28 -8.62
C ASN A 78 -1.82 -9.09 -9.16
N TRP A 79 -1.06 -10.19 -9.22
CA TRP A 79 0.31 -10.16 -9.75
C TRP A 79 0.39 -9.56 -11.16
N TYR A 80 -0.55 -9.89 -12.03
CA TYR A 80 -0.53 -9.42 -13.42
C TYR A 80 -0.73 -7.90 -13.55
N ALA A 81 -1.41 -7.24 -12.60
CA ALA A 81 -1.51 -5.78 -12.58
C ALA A 81 -0.22 -5.14 -12.04
N VAL A 82 0.39 -5.80 -11.05
CA VAL A 82 1.64 -5.35 -10.41
C VAL A 82 2.84 -5.46 -11.36
N ASP A 83 2.90 -6.53 -12.17
CA ASP A 83 4.00 -6.87 -13.09
C ASP A 83 3.73 -6.44 -14.54
N ASP A 84 2.76 -5.53 -14.77
CA ASP A 84 2.44 -5.04 -16.11
C ASP A 84 3.41 -3.92 -16.54
N ASP A 85 3.91 -3.98 -17.78
CA ASP A 85 4.81 -2.97 -18.36
C ASP A 85 4.20 -1.56 -18.41
N ARG A 86 2.87 -1.44 -18.40
CA ARG A 86 2.18 -0.14 -18.34
C ARG A 86 2.33 0.54 -16.97
N GLY A 87 2.66 -0.22 -15.93
CA GLY A 87 2.99 0.25 -14.58
C GLY A 87 1.78 0.71 -13.77
N VAL A 88 1.67 0.18 -12.55
CA VAL A 88 0.58 0.50 -11.60
C VAL A 88 0.94 1.63 -10.63
N CYS A 89 2.22 1.88 -10.39
CA CYS A 89 2.64 2.93 -9.44
C CYS A 89 2.63 4.32 -10.08
N PRO A 90 2.48 5.39 -9.28
CA PRO A 90 2.72 6.77 -9.74
C PRO A 90 4.03 6.92 -10.52
N ALA A 91 4.10 7.90 -11.41
CA ALA A 91 5.32 8.16 -12.17
C ALA A 91 6.53 8.38 -11.25
N SER A 92 7.65 7.72 -11.57
CA SER A 92 8.89 7.69 -10.76
C SER A 92 8.81 6.95 -9.42
N TRP A 93 7.72 6.21 -9.18
CA TRP A 93 7.57 5.25 -8.09
C TRP A 93 7.49 3.83 -8.66
N HIS A 94 7.78 2.84 -7.82
CA HIS A 94 7.76 1.43 -8.23
C HIS A 94 7.33 0.53 -7.08
N VAL A 95 6.92 -0.69 -7.44
CA VAL A 95 6.66 -1.77 -6.49
C VAL A 95 8.00 -2.15 -5.85
N PRO A 96 8.09 -2.20 -4.51
CA PRO A 96 9.35 -2.49 -3.85
C PRO A 96 9.90 -3.85 -4.26
N THR A 97 11.20 -3.89 -4.54
CA THR A 97 11.94 -5.15 -4.66
C THR A 97 12.10 -5.82 -3.29
N ASP A 98 12.38 -7.12 -3.27
CA ASP A 98 12.71 -7.85 -2.04
C ASP A 98 13.89 -7.21 -1.27
N GLY A 99 14.90 -6.70 -1.99
CA GLY A 99 16.03 -5.99 -1.39
C GLY A 99 15.64 -4.67 -0.74
N GLU A 100 14.72 -3.93 -1.34
CA GLU A 100 14.19 -2.68 -0.79
C GLU A 100 13.30 -2.93 0.44
N TYR A 101 12.48 -3.98 0.41
CA TYR A 101 11.69 -4.39 1.57
C TYR A 101 12.58 -4.92 2.71
N THR A 102 13.64 -5.65 2.37
CA THR A 102 14.65 -6.10 3.34
C THR A 102 15.33 -4.91 3.99
N ALA A 103 15.79 -3.92 3.22
CA ALA A 103 16.41 -2.70 3.73
C ALA A 103 15.48 -1.92 4.67
N LEU A 104 14.19 -1.80 4.32
CA LEU A 104 13.16 -1.23 5.19
C LEU A 104 13.09 -1.97 6.53
N SER A 105 12.97 -3.30 6.48
CA SER A 105 12.83 -4.12 7.69
C SER A 105 14.09 -4.08 8.57
N ASP A 106 15.28 -4.08 7.97
CA ASP A 106 16.56 -3.98 8.67
C ASP A 106 16.73 -2.61 9.34
N TYR A 107 16.38 -1.52 8.65
CA TYR A 107 16.37 -0.18 9.21
C TYR A 107 15.46 -0.09 10.45
N LEU A 108 14.32 -0.79 10.42
CA LEU A 108 13.36 -0.82 11.52
C LEU A 108 13.76 -1.76 12.67
N GLY A 109 14.91 -2.44 12.58
CA GLY A 109 15.44 -3.32 13.64
C GLY A 109 15.23 -4.81 13.38
N GLY A 110 14.94 -5.18 12.13
CA GLY A 110 14.78 -6.56 11.67
C GLY A 110 13.33 -7.04 11.64
N THR A 111 13.10 -8.13 10.89
CA THR A 111 11.76 -8.66 10.59
C THR A 111 10.93 -9.02 11.81
N SER A 112 11.54 -9.34 12.95
CA SER A 112 10.83 -9.68 14.19
C SER A 112 10.14 -8.50 14.86
N VAL A 113 10.54 -7.25 14.55
CA VAL A 113 9.99 -6.04 15.17
C VAL A 113 9.43 -5.05 14.15
N ALA A 114 9.91 -5.08 12.90
CA ALA A 114 9.52 -4.15 11.85
C ALA A 114 7.99 -4.08 11.64
N GLY A 115 7.31 -5.24 11.69
CA GLY A 115 5.86 -5.30 11.52
C GLY A 115 5.08 -4.44 12.52
N GLY A 116 5.53 -4.35 13.78
CA GLY A 116 4.90 -3.47 14.77
C GLY A 116 5.09 -1.98 14.48
N LYS A 117 6.27 -1.62 13.95
CA LYS A 117 6.63 -0.24 13.64
C LYS A 117 5.98 0.29 12.37
N LEU A 118 5.65 -0.61 11.44
CA LEU A 118 4.97 -0.30 10.18
C LEU A 118 3.44 -0.23 10.33
N LYS A 119 2.89 -1.01 11.26
CA LYS A 119 1.45 -1.17 11.41
C LYS A 119 0.80 0.11 11.93
N GLU A 120 -0.39 0.42 11.41
CA GLU A 120 -1.22 1.50 11.91
C GLU A 120 -1.38 1.42 13.43
N CYS A 121 -1.15 2.57 14.04
CA CYS A 121 -1.32 2.83 15.45
C CYS A 121 -1.47 4.35 15.57
N THR A 122 -2.69 4.82 15.75
CA THR A 122 -2.92 6.21 16.16
C THR A 122 -2.21 6.41 17.50
N GLU A 123 -1.49 7.52 17.67
CA GLU A 123 -0.70 7.78 18.89
C GLU A 123 -1.57 7.64 20.14
N GLY A 124 -1.21 6.71 21.03
CA GLY A 124 -1.94 6.42 22.26
C GLY A 124 -3.18 5.52 22.10
N SER A 125 -3.52 5.07 20.89
CA SER A 125 -4.61 4.11 20.67
C SER A 125 -4.20 2.65 20.95
N CYS A 126 -2.94 2.30 20.68
CA CYS A 126 -2.47 0.92 20.85
C CYS A 126 -2.49 0.42 22.30
N PRO A 127 -2.82 -0.86 22.54
CA PRO A 127 -3.00 -1.93 21.53
C PRO A 127 -4.37 -1.97 20.87
N GLU A 128 -5.24 -0.98 21.11
CA GLU A 128 -6.51 -0.90 20.40
C GLU A 128 -6.34 -0.16 19.08
N SER A 129 -7.16 -0.51 18.09
CA SER A 129 -7.17 0.12 16.78
C SER A 129 -8.61 0.11 16.27
N GLU A 130 -8.97 1.14 15.52
CA GLU A 130 -10.25 1.17 14.80
C GLU A 130 -10.25 0.20 13.61
N TYR A 131 -9.06 -0.17 13.13
CA TYR A 131 -8.86 -0.96 11.91
C TYR A 131 -8.39 -2.38 12.20
N TRP A 132 -7.44 -2.56 13.12
CA TRP A 132 -6.89 -3.88 13.46
C TRP A 132 -7.72 -4.58 14.55
N TYR A 133 -7.92 -5.90 14.40
CA TYR A 133 -8.52 -6.71 15.46
C TYR A 133 -7.70 -6.65 16.75
N SER A 134 -8.38 -6.37 17.87
CA SER A 134 -7.75 -6.35 19.18
C SER A 134 -7.29 -7.75 19.61
N PRO A 135 -6.10 -7.89 20.22
CA PRO A 135 -5.15 -6.80 20.49
C PRO A 135 -4.19 -6.55 19.32
N ASN A 136 -4.00 -5.28 18.93
CA ASN A 136 -2.99 -4.81 17.99
C ASN A 136 -1.58 -4.81 18.65
N THR A 137 -1.18 -5.96 19.18
CA THR A 137 -0.01 -6.09 20.06
C THR A 137 1.29 -5.75 19.33
N GLY A 138 2.10 -4.91 19.96
CA GLY A 138 3.42 -4.51 19.44
C GLY A 138 3.37 -3.44 18.35
N ALA A 139 2.18 -2.98 17.95
CA ALA A 139 2.05 -1.87 17.03
C ALA A 139 2.48 -0.55 17.69
N THR A 140 3.27 0.25 16.97
CA THR A 140 3.73 1.57 17.41
C THR A 140 3.58 2.64 16.35
N ASN A 141 3.48 2.26 15.07
CA ASN A 141 3.53 3.16 13.92
C ASN A 141 4.67 4.20 13.95
N GLU A 142 5.76 3.93 14.67
CA GLU A 142 6.85 4.91 14.82
C GLU A 142 7.56 5.24 13.49
N SER A 143 7.34 4.42 12.46
CA SER A 143 7.84 4.66 11.10
C SER A 143 7.00 5.65 10.29
N GLY A 144 5.75 5.92 10.70
CA GLY A 144 4.77 6.70 9.92
C GLY A 144 4.20 5.98 8.70
N PHE A 145 4.57 4.71 8.46
CA PHE A 145 4.09 3.92 7.31
C PHE A 145 2.57 3.69 7.34
N THR A 146 1.97 3.59 8.54
CA THR A 146 0.52 3.52 8.76
C THR A 146 -0.16 2.35 8.03
N GLY A 147 0.45 1.16 8.10
CA GLY A 147 -0.06 -0.04 7.43
C GLY A 147 -1.42 -0.50 7.98
N LEU A 148 -2.46 -0.44 7.14
CA LEU A 148 -3.83 -0.88 7.44
C LEU A 148 -4.10 -2.33 7.00
N PRO A 149 -5.05 -3.05 7.64
CA PRO A 149 -5.39 -4.44 7.31
C PRO A 149 -6.32 -4.54 6.09
N GLY A 150 -5.85 -4.10 4.92
CA GLY A 150 -6.62 -4.09 3.68
C GLY A 150 -6.67 -5.43 2.92
N GLY A 151 -5.94 -6.45 3.39
CA GLY A 151 -5.76 -7.74 2.74
C GLY A 151 -4.33 -8.25 2.85
#